data_AF-A0A2X3J5V4-F1
#
_entry.id   AF-A0A2X3J5V4-F1
#
_cell.length_a   1.000
_cell.length_b   1.000
_cell.length_c   1.000
_cell.angle_alpha   90.00
_cell.angle_beta   90.00
_cell.angle_gamma   90.00
#
_symmetry.space_group_name_H-M   'P 1'
#
loop_
_entity.id
_entity.type
_entity.pdbx_description
1 polymer ?
#
loop_
_entity_poly.entity_id
_entity_poly.type
_entity_poly.pdbx_seq_one_letter_code
_entity_poly.pdbx_strand_id
1 'polypeptide(L)' 'MQFCTLKTGATDGGRYNVMASGRPVIAFTLPTRYLHANSSMISIYDYDVTKELVATFINTYNTSTHEKISQF' A
#
# COMPACT_ATOMS: atom_id res chain seq x y z
N MET A 1 -5.77 0.69 12.08
CA MET A 1 -5.29 0.97 10.71
C MET A 1 -4.87 2.42 10.62
N GLN A 2 -3.61 2.69 10.24
CA GLN A 2 -3.10 4.05 10.05
C GLN A 2 -3.19 4.42 8.56
N PHE A 3 -3.65 5.64 8.27
CA PHE A 3 -3.69 6.19 6.92
C PHE A 3 -2.77 7.41 6.84
N CYS A 4 -2.07 7.58 5.72
CA CYS A 4 -1.20 8.71 5.48
C CYS A 4 -1.40 9.21 4.04
N THR A 5 -1.63 10.52 3.89
CA THR A 5 -1.47 11.20 2.62
C THR A 5 -0.06 11.78 2.56
N LEU A 6 0.77 11.25 1.66
CA LEU A 6 2.13 11.75 1.47
C LEU A 6 2.07 13.13 0.80
N LYS A 7 2.45 14.19 1.54
CA LYS A 7 2.56 15.54 0.98
C LYS A 7 3.75 15.69 0.02
N THR A 8 4.80 14.90 0.25
CA THR A 8 6.03 14.86 -0.54
C THR A 8 6.49 13.41 -0.72
N GLY A 9 7.28 13.16 -1.76
CA GLY A 9 7.67 11.81 -2.17
C GLY A 9 6.70 11.19 -3.16
N ALA A 10 7.08 10.04 -3.71
CA ALA A 10 6.29 9.28 -4.68
C ALA A 10 6.39 7.79 -4.41
N THR A 11 5.44 7.05 -4.96
CA THR A 11 5.47 5.58 -5.04
C THR A 11 5.15 5.17 -6.47
N ASP A 12 5.44 3.93 -6.81
CA ASP A 12 5.09 3.37 -8.13
C ASP A 12 3.58 3.42 -8.41
N GLY A 13 2.77 3.51 -7.35
CA GLY A 13 1.33 3.60 -7.46
C GLY A 13 0.83 4.79 -8.27
N GLY A 14 1.58 5.90 -8.29
CA GLY A 14 1.24 7.05 -9.13
C GLY A 14 1.27 6.72 -10.63
N ARG A 15 2.23 5.90 -11.08
CA ARG A 15 2.32 5.44 -12.47
C ARG A 15 1.33 4.31 -12.76
N TYR A 16 1.16 3.37 -11.83
CA TYR A 16 0.24 2.25 -12.03
C TYR A 16 -1.22 2.66 -12.08
N ASN A 17 -1.63 3.67 -11.30
CA ASN A 17 -3.02 4.15 -11.28
C ASN A 17 -3.45 4.69 -12.66
N VAL A 18 -2.54 5.32 -13.40
CA VAL A 18 -2.84 5.94 -14.71
C VAL A 18 -2.46 5.07 -15.91
N MET A 19 -2.07 3.81 -15.69
CA MET A 19 -1.64 2.93 -16.77
C MET A 19 -2.84 2.32 -17.51
N ALA A 20 -2.85 2.42 -18.84
CA ALA A 20 -3.94 2.01 -19.73
C ALA A 20 -5.26 2.74 -19.39
N SER A 21 -6.36 2.02 -19.20
CA SER A 21 -7.66 2.58 -18.80
C SER A 21 -7.74 2.98 -17.32
N GLY A 22 -6.61 2.96 -16.61
CA GLY A 22 -6.54 3.17 -15.17
C GLY A 22 -6.93 1.94 -14.37
N ARG A 23 -6.55 1.93 -13.09
CA ARG A 23 -6.90 0.86 -12.13
C ARG A 23 -6.83 1.36 -10.69
N PRO A 24 -7.63 0.81 -9.77
CA PRO A 24 -7.45 1.04 -8.34
C PRO A 24 -6.04 0.58 -7.91
N VAL A 25 -5.32 1.44 -7.18
CA VAL A 25 -3.99 1.12 -6.64
C VAL A 25 -3.91 1.53 -5.18
N ILE A 26 -3.31 0.67 -4.36
CA ILE A 26 -2.99 0.90 -2.96
C ILE A 26 -1.51 0.63 -2.72
N ALA A 27 -0.87 1.43 -1.88
CA ALA A 27 0.50 1.19 -1.41
C ALA A 27 0.45 0.80 0.07
N PHE A 28 0.87 -0.43 0.38
CA PHE A 28 1.13 -0.85 1.77
C PHE A 28 2.56 -0.47 2.15
N THR A 29 2.72 0.28 3.24
CA THR A 29 4.01 0.83 3.65
C THR A 29 4.28 0.61 5.13
N LEU A 30 5.55 0.49 5.49
CA LEU A 30 6.00 0.45 6.87
C LEU A 30 6.44 1.85 7.31
N PRO A 31 5.99 2.35 8.47
CA PRO A 31 6.54 3.55 9.05
C PRO A 31 8.05 3.40 9.25
N THR A 32 8.83 4.18 8.49
CA THR A 32 10.28 4.07 8.45
C THR A 32 10.91 5.39 8.87
N ARG A 33 11.80 5.35 9.87
CA ARG A 33 12.64 6.51 10.21
C ARG A 33 13.94 6.45 9.42
N TYR A 34 14.39 7.62 8.97
CA TYR A 34 15.64 7.79 8.21
C TYR A 34 15.67 7.00 6.89
N LEU A 35 14.54 7.01 6.16
CA LEU A 35 14.48 6.48 4.81
C LEU A 35 15.51 7.21 3.92
N HIS A 36 16.29 6.46 3.13
CA HIS A 36 17.44 6.94 2.33
C HIS A 36 18.67 7.41 3.11
N ALA A 37 18.83 7.06 4.39
CA ALA A 37 20.09 7.23 5.12
C ALA A 37 20.93 5.94 5.11
N ASN A 38 22.17 6.01 5.62
CA ASN A 38 23.06 4.84 5.81
C ASN A 38 22.47 3.77 6.74
N SER A 39 21.52 4.15 7.59
CA SER A 39 20.77 3.26 8.48
C SER A 39 19.35 3.77 8.63
N SER A 40 18.38 2.87 8.54
CA SER A 40 16.96 3.14 8.76
C SER A 40 16.43 2.29 9.90
N MET A 41 15.24 2.64 10.41
CA MET A 41 14.58 1.87 11.48
C MET A 41 13.11 1.68 11.16
N ILE A 42 12.63 0.47 11.40
CA ILE A 42 11.21 0.08 11.35
C ILE A 42 10.83 -0.58 12.67
N SER A 43 9.53 -0.61 12.98
CA SER A 43 9.00 -1.40 14.09
C SER A 43 8.80 -2.85 13.65
N ILE A 44 9.26 -3.80 14.46
CA ILE A 44 8.99 -5.24 14.22
C ILE A 44 7.49 -5.54 14.28
N TYR A 45 6.77 -4.86 15.18
CA TYR A 45 5.33 -4.99 15.29
C TYR A 45 4.60 -4.53 14.02
N ASP A 46 5.01 -3.39 13.44
CA ASP A 46 4.40 -2.89 12.21
C ASP A 46 4.68 -3.83 11.02
N TYR A 47 5.84 -4.48 11.02
CA TYR A 47 6.18 -5.51 10.03
C TYR A 47 5.24 -6.71 10.13
N ASP A 48 5.07 -7.28 11.32
CA ASP A 48 4.24 -8.47 11.54
C ASP A 48 2.77 -8.22 11.18
N VAL A 49 2.23 -7.08 11.63
CA VAL A 49 0.84 -6.70 11.32
C VAL A 49 0.65 -6.41 9.82
N THR A 50 1.61 -5.76 9.17
CA THR A 50 1.53 -5.48 7.73
C THR A 50 1.62 -6.77 6.90
N LYS A 51 2.46 -7.72 7.32
CA LYS A 51 2.54 -9.05 6.71
C LYS A 51 1.19 -9.77 6.80
N GLU A 52 0.56 -9.79 7.97
CA GLU A 52 -0.76 -10.40 8.16
C GLU A 52 -1.83 -9.70 7.32
N LEU A 53 -1.80 -8.37 7.26
CA LEU A 53 -2.71 -7.57 6.44
C LEU A 53 -2.58 -7.92 4.95
N VAL A 54 -1.36 -7.98 4.41
CA VAL A 54 -1.10 -8.31 3.00
C VAL A 54 -1.55 -9.74 2.69
N ALA A 55 -1.24 -10.70 3.57
CA ALA A 55 -1.67 -12.09 3.40
C ALA A 55 -3.20 -12.20 3.40
N THR A 56 -3.86 -11.53 4.33
CA THR A 56 -5.33 -11.49 4.41
C THR A 56 -5.93 -10.83 3.18
N PHE A 57 -5.36 -9.71 2.72
CA PHE A 57 -5.83 -9.01 1.52
C PHE A 57 -5.75 -9.90 0.28
N ILE A 58 -4.61 -10.56 0.03
CA ILE A 58 -4.44 -11.45 -1.13
C ILE A 58 -5.42 -12.61 -1.10
N ASN A 59 -5.68 -13.18 0.09
CA ASN A 59 -6.58 -14.33 0.23
C ASN A 59 -8.08 -13.97 0.19
N THR A 60 -8.44 -12.73 0.47
CA THR A 60 -9.85 -12.29 0.53
C THR A 60 -10.27 -11.45 -0.66
N TYR A 61 -9.33 -10.80 -1.35
CA TYR A 61 -9.59 -9.97 -2.51
C TYR A 61 -10.01 -10.84 -3.71
N ASN A 62 -11.22 -10.59 -4.20
CA ASN A 62 -11.86 -11.39 -5.24
C ASN A 62 -12.63 -10.48 -6.22
N THR A 63 -13.18 -11.08 -7.27
CA THR A 63 -13.93 -10.38 -8.33
C THR A 63 -15.06 -9.52 -7.78
N SER A 64 -15.87 -10.03 -6.84
CA SER A 64 -16.98 -9.26 -6.26
C SER A 64 -16.49 -8.03 -5.50
N THR A 65 -15.39 -8.16 -4.75
CA THR A 65 -14.76 -7.01 -4.07
C THR A 65 -14.18 -6.02 -5.09
N HIS A 66 -13.53 -6.51 -6.15
CA HIS A 66 -12.97 -5.67 -7.20
C HIS A 66 -14.03 -4.85 -7.94
N GLU A 67 -15.14 -5.48 -8.32
CA GLU A 67 -16.27 -4.82 -8.99
C GLU A 67 -16.84 -3.71 -8.11
N LYS A 68 -17.06 -3.96 -6.81
CA LYS A 68 -17.59 -2.96 -5.88
C LYS A 68 -16.72 -1.70 -5.76
N ILE A 69 -15.40 -1.84 -5.84
CA ILE A 69 -14.48 -0.70 -5.73
C ILE A 69 -14.19 -0.01 -7.07
N SER A 70 -14.54 -0.65 -8.18
CA SER A 70 -14.29 -0.16 -9.54
C SER A 70 -15.55 0.37 -10.23
N GLN A 71 -16.72 0.21 -9.60
CA GLN A 71 -17.99 0.75 -10.07
C GLN A 71 -18.06 2.27 -9.80
N PHE A 72 -17.79 3.06 -10.84
CA PHE A 72 -18.08 4.49 -10.91
C PHE A 72 -18.54 4.86 -12.31
#